data_AF-R5N959-F1
#
_entry.id   AF-R5N959-F1
#
_cell.length_a   1.000
_cell.length_b   1.000
_cell.length_c   1.000
_cell.angle_alpha   90.00
_cell.angle_beta   90.00
_cell.angle_gamma   90.00
#
_symmetry.space_group_name_H-M   'P 1'
#
loop_
_entity.id
_entity.type
_entity.pdbx_description
1 polymer ?
#
loop_
_entity_poly.entity_id
_entity_poly.type
_entity_poly.pdbx_seq_one_letter_code
_entity_poly.pdbx_strand_id
1 'polypeptide(L)'
;MHKLAESDSTINASIEVGLFQIGKNACVDKLAFKCGHLPEDKERPYAFLMGKKLKKGPEAYTDVLDAVKADYRREQEKEQLASLMQHFGVEIEQDVLKTVNCCGSN
;
A
#
# COMPACT_ATOMS: atom_id res chain seq x y z
N MET A 1 -1.25 19.94 2.24
CA MET A 1 -1.67 19.73 0.84
C MET A 1 -0.71 20.47 -0.08
N HIS A 2 0.44 19.90 -0.44
CA HIS A 2 1.31 20.50 -1.46
C HIS A 2 1.10 19.78 -2.79
N LYS A 3 0.29 20.40 -3.65
CA LYS A 3 0.26 20.12 -5.09
C LYS A 3 1.53 20.72 -5.68
N LEU A 4 2.42 19.89 -6.19
CA LEU A 4 3.50 20.36 -7.05
C LEU A 4 3.77 19.32 -8.13
N ALA A 5 3.02 19.42 -9.22
CA ALA A 5 3.46 19.14 -10.58
C ALA A 5 2.27 19.43 -11.49
N GLU A 6 2.33 20.57 -12.17
CA GLU A 6 1.71 20.65 -13.48
C GLU A 6 2.30 19.53 -14.34
N SER A 7 1.42 18.84 -15.05
CA SER A 7 1.69 17.62 -15.78
C SER A 7 2.61 17.88 -16.98
N ASP A 8 3.93 17.80 -16.76
CA ASP A 8 4.89 17.61 -17.84
C ASP A 8 4.93 16.13 -18.22
N SER A 9 4.33 15.83 -19.37
CA SER A 9 4.05 14.49 -19.92
C SER A 9 5.25 13.58 -20.28
N THR A 10 6.43 13.78 -19.70
CA THR A 10 7.66 13.02 -20.07
C THR A 10 8.46 12.45 -18.90
N ILE A 11 8.10 12.73 -17.65
CA ILE A 11 8.83 12.22 -16.47
C ILE A 11 7.91 11.30 -15.65
N ASN A 12 8.08 9.98 -15.81
CA ASN A 12 7.35 8.99 -15.02
C ASN A 12 8.02 8.75 -13.66
N ALA A 13 8.01 9.77 -12.80
CA ALA A 13 8.54 9.68 -11.43
C ALA A 13 7.40 9.43 -10.42
N SER A 14 7.61 8.51 -9.47
CA SER A 14 6.73 8.31 -8.32
C SER A 14 7.50 8.65 -7.06
N ILE A 15 6.82 9.28 -6.12
CA ILE A 15 7.37 9.59 -4.79
C ILE A 15 6.43 8.97 -3.77
N GLU A 16 6.98 8.10 -2.92
CA GLU A 16 6.26 7.49 -1.81
C GLU A 16 6.73 8.09 -0.50
N VAL A 17 5.78 8.59 0.29
CA VAL A 17 6.04 9.13 1.63
C VAL A 17 5.09 8.44 2.60
N GLY A 18 5.61 7.91 3.70
CA GLY A 18 4.77 7.29 4.72
C GLY A 18 5.54 6.38 5.67
N LEU A 19 4.77 5.49 6.31
CA LEU A 19 5.29 4.48 7.22
C LEU A 19 5.68 3.23 6.43
N PHE A 20 6.97 2.88 6.47
CA PHE A 20 7.50 1.72 5.77
C PHE A 20 7.83 0.59 6.74
N GLN A 21 7.55 -0.64 6.31
CA GLN A 21 7.87 -1.86 7.03
C GLN A 21 8.77 -2.73 6.15
N ILE A 22 9.75 -3.38 6.78
CA ILE A 22 10.67 -4.29 6.08
C ILE A 22 9.87 -5.37 5.34
N GLY A 23 10.18 -5.59 4.07
CA GLY A 23 9.57 -6.58 3.19
C GLY A 23 8.40 -6.05 2.36
N LYS A 24 7.90 -4.84 2.62
CA LYS A 24 6.79 -4.25 1.84
C LYS A 24 7.25 -3.51 0.59
N ASN A 25 8.43 -2.90 0.62
CA ASN A 25 8.98 -2.15 -0.51
C ASN A 25 10.48 -2.42 -0.63
N ALA A 26 10.87 -3.16 -1.67
CA ALA A 26 12.24 -3.58 -1.90
C ALA A 26 13.23 -2.41 -2.08
N CYS A 27 12.78 -1.30 -2.67
CA CYS A 27 13.57 -0.08 -2.83
C CYS A 27 13.86 0.56 -1.47
N VAL A 28 12.84 0.67 -0.62
CA VAL A 28 12.99 1.23 0.74
C VAL A 28 13.82 0.29 1.63
N ASP A 29 13.63 -1.01 1.49
CA ASP A 29 14.42 -2.02 2.21
C ASP A 29 15.90 -1.88 1.89
N LYS A 30 16.23 -1.80 0.59
CA LYS A 30 17.62 -1.67 0.17
C LYS A 30 18.24 -0.34 0.59
N LEU A 31 17.54 0.77 0.33
CA LEU A 31 18.10 2.09 0.49
C LEU A 31 18.05 2.56 1.96
N ALA A 32 16.95 2.32 2.67
CA ALA A 32 16.67 2.89 4.00
C ALA A 32 16.99 1.90 5.12
N PHE A 33 16.63 0.63 4.94
CA PHE A 33 16.88 -0.43 5.91
C PHE A 33 18.20 -1.17 5.68
N LYS A 34 18.82 -1.01 4.51
CA LYS A 34 20.04 -1.71 4.08
C LYS A 34 19.89 -3.23 4.08
N CYS A 35 18.67 -3.73 3.88
CA CYS A 35 18.36 -5.15 3.75
C CYS A 35 17.75 -5.42 2.37
N GLY A 36 17.96 -6.62 1.81
CA GLY A 36 17.39 -7.01 0.51
C GLY A 36 18.18 -6.56 -0.74
N HIS A 37 17.51 -6.62 -1.89
CA HIS A 37 18.03 -6.32 -3.22
C HIS A 37 17.12 -5.31 -3.93
N LEU A 38 17.71 -4.42 -4.73
CA LEU A 38 16.94 -3.44 -5.50
C LEU A 38 16.35 -4.15 -6.73
N PRO A 39 15.05 -4.06 -7.01
CA PRO A 39 14.49 -4.60 -8.25
C PRO A 39 15.07 -3.86 -9.45
N GLU A 40 15.50 -4.60 -10.47
CA GLU A 40 15.94 -4.03 -11.74
C GLU A 40 14.71 -3.67 -12.59
N ASP A 41 14.08 -2.54 -12.27
CA ASP A 41 12.96 -2.03 -13.04
C ASP A 41 13.46 -1.18 -14.22
N LYS A 42 13.28 -1.71 -15.44
CA LYS A 42 13.65 -1.01 -16.69
C LYS A 42 12.91 0.32 -16.88
N GLU A 43 11.71 0.45 -16.30
CA GLU A 43 10.91 1.69 -16.36
C GLU A 43 11.36 2.74 -15.33
N ARG A 44 11.97 2.32 -14.21
CA ARG A 44 12.40 3.18 -13.10
C ARG A 44 13.80 2.77 -12.64
N PRO A 45 14.83 3.01 -13.47
CA PRO A 45 16.20 2.53 -13.20
C PRO A 45 16.88 3.24 -12.03
N TYR A 46 16.35 4.39 -11.59
CA TYR A 46 16.91 5.17 -10.50
C TYR A 46 15.92 5.29 -9.34
N ALA A 47 16.35 4.86 -8.16
CA ALA A 47 15.65 5.08 -6.91
C ALA A 47 16.60 5.75 -5.91
N PHE A 48 16.14 6.80 -5.25
CA PHE A 48 16.89 7.46 -4.18
C PHE A 48 15.95 7.77 -3.02
N LEU A 49 16.52 7.90 -1.83
CA LEU A 49 15.78 8.36 -0.66
C LEU A 49 15.90 9.85 -0.51
N MET A 50 14.79 10.49 -0.26
CA MET A 50 14.72 11.90 0.09
C MET A 50 14.19 12.02 1.52
N GLY A 51 14.95 12.68 2.39
CA GLY A 51 14.56 12.96 3.78
C GLY A 51 15.33 12.18 4.84
N LYS A 52 14.80 12.19 6.06
CA LYS A 52 15.43 11.59 7.25
C LYS A 52 14.68 10.33 7.66
N LYS A 53 15.43 9.25 7.90
CA LYS A 53 14.90 8.05 8.56
C LYS A 53 14.82 8.30 10.07
N LEU A 54 13.60 8.32 10.62
CA LEU A 54 13.38 8.36 12.07
C LEU A 54 13.74 6.99 12.67
N LYS A 55 14.82 6.91 13.47
CA LYS A 55 15.30 5.65 14.06
C LYS A 55 14.63 5.29 15.39
N LYS A 56 14.13 6.28 16.12
CA LYS A 56 13.65 6.12 17.50
C LYS A 56 12.12 5.96 17.61
N GLY A 57 11.42 5.83 16.48
CA GLY A 57 9.97 5.87 16.40
C GLY A 57 9.45 7.21 15.86
N PRO A 58 8.12 7.39 15.80
CA PRO A 58 7.50 8.65 15.41
C PRO A 58 7.85 9.76 16.41
N GLU A 59 8.07 10.97 15.91
CA GLU A 59 8.41 12.12 16.75
C GLU A 59 7.14 12.72 17.38
N ALA A 60 6.04 12.69 16.63
CA ALA A 60 4.74 13.13 17.08
C ALA A 60 3.65 12.09 16.76
N TYR A 61 2.57 12.12 17.53
CA TYR A 61 1.40 11.27 17.28
C TYR A 61 0.79 11.54 15.88
N THR A 62 0.97 12.75 15.34
CA THR A 62 0.50 13.14 14.02
C THR A 62 1.16 12.33 12.90
N ASP A 63 2.37 11.81 13.11
CA ASP A 63 3.10 11.04 12.09
C ASP A 63 2.42 9.70 11.78
N VAL A 64 1.73 9.13 12.77
CA VAL A 64 1.03 7.84 12.66
C VAL A 64 -0.49 8.00 12.61
N LEU A 65 -1.00 9.20 12.88
CA LEU A 65 -2.43 9.47 13.01
C LEU A 65 -3.22 9.05 11.76
N ASP A 66 -2.70 9.36 10.57
CA ASP A 66 -3.39 9.05 9.32
C ASP A 66 -3.42 7.55 9.05
N ALA A 67 -2.34 6.83 9.34
CA ALA A 67 -2.29 5.37 9.23
C ALA A 67 -3.29 4.72 10.20
N VAL A 68 -3.29 5.16 11.46
CA VAL A 68 -4.22 4.65 12.48
C VAL A 68 -5.67 4.92 12.11
N LYS A 69 -5.98 6.13 11.62
CA LYS A 69 -7.33 6.46 11.13
C LYS A 69 -7.76 5.60 9.95
N ALA A 70 -6.85 5.31 9.03
CA ALA A 70 -7.12 4.45 7.88
C ALA A 70 -7.41 3.01 8.31
N ASP A 71 -6.62 2.47 9.25
CA ASP A 71 -6.83 1.13 9.79
C ASP A 71 -8.16 1.04 10.55
N TYR A 72 -8.46 2.02 11.39
CA TYR A 72 -9.73 2.09 12.10
C TYR A 72 -10.93 2.15 11.16
N ARG A 73 -10.86 2.98 10.11
CA ARG A 73 -11.93 3.06 9.11
C ARG A 73 -12.14 1.73 8.40
N ARG A 74 -11.07 1.02 8.05
CA ARG A 74 -11.14 -0.28 7.37
C ARG A 74 -11.86 -1.33 8.23
N GLU A 75 -11.63 -1.34 9.53
CA GLU A 75 -12.34 -2.24 10.46
C GLU A 75 -13.83 -1.91 10.51
N GLN A 76 -14.18 -0.63 10.62
CA GLN A 76 -15.58 -0.20 10.60
C GLN A 76 -16.28 -0.53 9.27
N GLU A 77 -15.62 -0.31 8.13
CA GLU A 77 -16.13 -0.66 6.81
C GLU A 77 -16.38 -2.17 6.69
N LYS A 78 -15.49 -2.99 7.26
CA LYS A 78 -15.65 -4.45 7.29
C LYS A 78 -16.86 -4.87 8.12
N GLU A 79 -17.05 -4.26 9.29
CA GLU A 79 -18.23 -4.51 10.14
C GLU A 79 -19.53 -4.07 9.47
N GLN A 80 -19.50 -2.90 8.81
CA GLN A 80 -20.64 -2.39 8.04
C GLN A 80 -20.98 -3.29 6.87
N LEU A 81 -19.97 -3.77 6.13
CA LEU A 81 -20.17 -4.70 5.03
C LEU A 81 -20.76 -6.02 5.54
N ALA A 82 -20.24 -6.55 6.65
CA ALA A 82 -20.74 -7.78 7.26
C ALA A 82 -22.20 -7.66 7.71
N SER A 83 -22.58 -6.53 8.33
CA SER A 83 -23.97 -6.29 8.72
C SER A 83 -24.88 -6.14 7.50
N LEU A 84 -24.40 -5.50 6.43
CA LEU A 84 -25.14 -5.37 5.18
C LEU A 84 -25.34 -6.73 4.50
N MET A 85 -24.32 -7.58 4.47
CA MET A 85 -24.40 -8.96 3.96
C MET A 85 -25.36 -9.84 4.78
N GLN A 86 -25.54 -9.53 6.07
CA GLN A 86 -26.51 -10.23 6.92
C GLN A 86 -27.94 -9.72 6.71
N HIS A 87 -28.12 -8.40 6.56
CA HIS A 87 -29.42 -7.77 6.39
C HIS A 87 -30.04 -8.05 5.02
N PHE A 88 -29.21 -7.99 3.98
CA PHE A 88 -29.62 -8.35 2.64
C PHE A 88 -29.18 -9.79 2.42
N GLY A 89 -30.13 -10.73 2.34
CA GLY A 89 -29.82 -12.14 2.12
C GLY A 89 -29.09 -12.35 0.80
N VAL A 90 -27.76 -12.26 0.83
CA VAL A 90 -26.91 -12.50 -0.34
C VAL A 90 -26.73 -14.01 -0.45
N GLU A 91 -27.44 -14.62 -1.39
CA GLU A 91 -27.19 -16.01 -1.79
C GLU A 91 -25.91 -16.05 -2.63
N ILE A 92 -24.81 -16.53 -2.03
CA ILE A 92 -23.53 -16.70 -2.73
C ILE A 92 -23.53 -18.08 -3.39
N GLU A 93 -23.70 -18.12 -4.72
CA GLU A 93 -23.63 -19.35 -5.49
C GLU A 93 -22.17 -19.82 -5.66
N GLN A 94 -21.71 -20.65 -4.72
CA GLN A 94 -20.31 -21.07 -4.62
C GLN A 94 -19.82 -21.93 -5.81
N ASP A 95 -20.72 -22.57 -6.55
CA ASP A 95 -20.36 -23.43 -7.68
C ASP A 95 -19.85 -22.63 -8.90
N VAL A 96 -20.36 -21.42 -9.09
CA VAL A 96 -19.82 -20.50 -10.12
C VAL A 96 -18.44 -19.98 -9.71
N LEU A 97 -18.24 -19.65 -8.43
CA LEU A 97 -16.97 -19.12 -7.91
C LEU A 97 -15.81 -20.11 -7.99
N LYS A 98 -16.07 -21.41 -7.82
CA LYS A 98 -15.04 -22.46 -8.00
C LYS A 98 -14.57 -22.57 -9.44
N THR A 99 -15.50 -22.42 -10.39
CA THR A 99 -15.21 -22.58 -11.83
C THR A 99 -14.20 -21.54 -12.33
N VAL A 100 -14.19 -20.33 -11.77
CA VAL A 100 -13.23 -19.28 -12.13
C VAL A 100 -11.85 -19.45 -11.49
N ASN A 101 -11.71 -20.25 -10.43
CA ASN A 101 -10.43 -20.46 -9.74
C ASN A 101 -9.66 -21.69 -10.27
N CYS A 102 -10.26 -22.46 -11.18
CA CYS A 102 -9.66 -23.66 -11.78
C CYS A 102 -8.83 -23.39 -13.04
N CYS A 103 -8.80 -22.17 -13.58
CA CYS A 103 -8.09 -21.85 -14.83
C CYS A 103 -6.70 -21.18 -14.63
N GLY A 104 -6.20 -21.11 -13.39
CA GLY A 104 -4.93 -20.44 -13.05
C GLY A 104 -3.79 -21.37 -12.61
N SER A 105 -3.82 -22.66 -12.96
CA SER A 105 -2.69 -23.58 -12.74
C SER A 105 -2.15 -24.05 -14.09
N ASN A 106 -1.22 -23.27 -14.67
CA ASN A 106 -0.26 -23.70 -15.68
C ASN A 106 1.06 -22.97 -15.44
#